data_AF-A0A228KB75-F1
#
_entry.id   AF-A0A228KB75-F1
#
_cell.length_a   1.000
_cell.length_b   1.000
_cell.length_c   1.000
_cell.angle_alpha   90.00
_cell.angle_beta   90.00
_cell.angle_gamma   90.00
#
_symmetry.space_group_name_H-M   'P 1'
#
loop_
_entity.id
_entity.type
_entity.pdbx_description
1 polymer ?
#
loop_
_entity_poly.entity_id
_entity_poly.type
_entity_poly.pdbx_seq_one_letter_code
_entity_poly.pdbx_strand_id
1 'polypeptide(L)'
;MPAAMACLGAMAVQTAAAMPPASCNEQLTRLIVPALRQTGMNRRDIHADVDERDGNVYRVRLFTMPDHPGTPNRDATIGWVTLDTQAMRALDVTRDPDRPDVLKIDRRALSRFVSACDAPAAPATPVRDAVDCDALNRRAQAQGDYVMGSDAGRVVTGHGRLPFYSAPDDACRIDGRFIVEHDHVDARADHGRFTSVVYLNPRTRGIAEGWVPTARLKPDGTGIAPRQP
;
A
#
# COMPACT_ATOMS: atom_id res chain seq x y z
N MET A 1 -28.88 12.44 69.60
CA MET A 1 -28.36 12.60 68.22
C MET A 1 -27.53 11.37 67.87
N PRO A 2 -28.04 10.41 67.08
CA PRO A 2 -27.21 9.37 66.47
C PRO A 2 -27.09 9.61 64.96
N ALA A 3 -25.85 9.61 64.46
CA ALA A 3 -25.51 9.73 63.05
C ALA A 3 -25.65 8.36 62.37
N ALA A 4 -26.50 8.27 61.35
CA ALA A 4 -26.61 7.10 60.49
C ALA A 4 -25.60 7.22 59.34
N MET A 5 -24.64 6.30 59.31
CA MET A 5 -23.68 6.09 58.21
C MET A 5 -24.41 5.49 57.01
N ALA A 6 -24.45 6.22 55.88
CA ALA A 6 -24.94 5.72 54.62
C ALA A 6 -23.80 5.03 53.84
N CYS A 7 -23.90 3.71 53.66
CA CYS A 7 -23.06 2.96 52.73
C CYS A 7 -23.57 3.16 51.30
N LEU A 8 -22.85 3.93 50.49
CA LEU A 8 -23.05 3.98 49.04
C LEU A 8 -22.25 2.84 48.39
N GLY A 9 -22.95 1.80 47.95
CA GLY A 9 -22.39 0.74 47.12
C GLY A 9 -22.15 1.24 45.70
N ALA A 10 -20.90 1.23 45.24
CA ALA A 10 -20.54 1.54 43.87
C ALA A 10 -20.90 0.35 42.96
N MET A 11 -21.86 0.53 42.06
CA MET A 11 -22.09 -0.40 40.95
C MET A 11 -21.00 -0.18 39.88
N ALA A 12 -20.14 -1.17 39.68
CA ALA A 12 -19.21 -1.19 38.57
C ALA A 12 -19.97 -1.51 37.27
N VAL A 13 -20.20 -0.49 36.44
CA VAL A 13 -20.68 -0.67 35.07
C VAL A 13 -19.51 -1.23 34.26
N GLN A 14 -19.58 -2.52 33.92
CA GLN A 14 -18.65 -3.14 32.99
C GLN A 14 -18.97 -2.62 31.59
N THR A 15 -18.11 -1.75 31.08
CA THR A 15 -18.11 -1.36 29.67
C THR A 15 -17.57 -2.53 28.85
N ALA A 16 -18.47 -3.23 28.14
CA ALA A 16 -18.07 -4.13 27.09
C ALA A 16 -17.31 -3.30 26.03
N ALA A 17 -16.01 -3.53 25.90
CA ALA A 17 -15.21 -2.89 24.87
C ALA A 17 -15.74 -3.37 23.51
N ALA A 18 -16.42 -2.48 22.78
CA ALA A 18 -16.81 -2.73 21.40
C ALA A 18 -15.54 -3.02 20.57
N MET A 19 -15.54 -4.12 19.81
CA MET A 19 -14.48 -4.39 18.85
C MET A 19 -14.30 -3.17 17.94
N PRO A 20 -13.07 -2.74 17.66
CA PRO A 20 -12.84 -1.61 16.75
C PRO A 20 -13.52 -1.91 15.41
N PRO A 21 -14.08 -0.89 14.72
CA PRO A 21 -14.67 -1.09 13.41
C PRO A 21 -13.60 -1.68 12.48
N ALA A 22 -13.96 -2.77 11.82
CA ALA A 22 -13.11 -3.37 10.79
C ALA A 22 -12.70 -2.29 9.78
N SER A 23 -11.43 -2.27 9.39
CA SER A 23 -10.94 -1.31 8.40
C SER A 23 -11.72 -1.45 7.09
N CYS A 24 -11.75 -0.41 6.25
CA CYS A 24 -12.50 -0.47 4.99
C CYS A 24 -12.04 -1.62 4.09
N ASN A 25 -10.74 -1.90 4.04
CA ASN A 25 -10.20 -3.04 3.30
C ASN A 25 -10.64 -4.38 3.92
N GLU A 26 -10.72 -4.47 5.24
CA GLU A 26 -11.22 -5.68 5.90
C GLU A 26 -12.72 -5.91 5.63
N GLN A 27 -13.54 -4.85 5.66
CA GLN A 27 -14.96 -4.94 5.28
C GLN A 27 -15.13 -5.36 3.83
N LEU A 28 -14.33 -4.80 2.92
CA LEU A 28 -14.33 -5.12 1.50
C LEU A 28 -13.87 -6.57 1.24
N THR A 29 -12.83 -7.02 1.94
CA THR A 29 -12.33 -8.39 1.90
C THR A 29 -13.43 -9.37 2.32
N ARG A 30 -14.10 -9.11 3.45
CA ARG A 30 -15.21 -9.94 3.94
C ARG A 30 -16.43 -9.94 3.01
N LEU A 31 -16.62 -8.88 2.21
CA LEU A 31 -17.70 -8.79 1.23
C LEU A 31 -17.41 -9.62 -0.03
N ILE A 32 -16.20 -9.51 -0.58
CA ILE A 32 -15.88 -10.02 -1.92
C ILE A 32 -15.35 -11.46 -1.88
N VAL A 33 -14.39 -11.75 -1.00
CA VAL A 33 -13.65 -13.03 -1.01
C VAL A 33 -14.56 -14.26 -0.85
N PRO A 34 -15.59 -14.26 0.02
CA PRO A 34 -16.52 -15.39 0.11
C PRO A 34 -17.36 -15.63 -1.15
N ALA A 35 -17.55 -14.60 -1.99
CA ALA A 35 -18.36 -14.68 -3.20
C ALA A 35 -17.57 -15.20 -4.43
N LEU A 36 -16.24 -15.29 -4.34
CA LEU A 36 -15.39 -15.78 -5.43
C LEU A 36 -15.67 -17.26 -5.74
N ARG A 37 -16.01 -17.54 -7.01
CA ARG A 37 -16.40 -18.88 -7.47
C ARG A 37 -15.23 -19.87 -7.46
N GLN A 38 -14.08 -19.44 -7.94
CA GLN A 38 -12.86 -20.24 -8.00
C GLN A 38 -11.69 -19.35 -7.59
N THR A 39 -10.84 -19.86 -6.71
CA THR A 39 -9.62 -19.17 -6.31
C THR A 39 -8.45 -20.12 -6.52
N GLY A 40 -7.44 -19.69 -7.27
CA GLY A 40 -6.18 -20.44 -7.39
C GLY A 40 -5.37 -20.45 -6.08
N MET A 41 -5.73 -19.56 -5.16
CA MET A 41 -5.15 -19.42 -3.82
C MET A 41 -6.16 -19.80 -2.74
N ASN A 42 -5.68 -20.03 -1.52
CA ASN A 42 -6.55 -20.22 -0.37
C ASN A 42 -7.25 -18.90 -0.02
N ARG A 43 -8.58 -18.91 0.10
CA ARG A 43 -9.40 -17.72 0.35
C ARG A 43 -8.97 -16.93 1.59
N ARG A 44 -8.44 -17.59 2.61
CA ARG A 44 -8.01 -16.92 3.86
C ARG A 44 -6.78 -16.01 3.66
N ASP A 45 -6.03 -16.25 2.60
CA ASP A 45 -4.80 -15.52 2.27
C ASP A 45 -5.09 -14.38 1.27
N ILE A 46 -6.35 -14.27 0.80
CA ILE A 46 -6.78 -13.26 -0.17
C ILE A 46 -7.30 -12.03 0.55
N HIS A 47 -6.77 -10.88 0.17
CA HIS A 47 -7.17 -9.56 0.61
C HIS A 47 -7.75 -8.77 -0.58
N ALA A 48 -8.61 -7.80 -0.27
CA ALA A 48 -9.19 -6.89 -1.23
C ALA A 48 -9.00 -5.43 -0.80
N ASP A 49 -8.52 -4.58 -1.70
CA ASP A 49 -8.46 -3.13 -1.54
C ASP A 49 -9.00 -2.41 -2.78
N VAL A 50 -9.45 -1.16 -2.59
CA VAL A 50 -9.84 -0.30 -3.72
C VAL A 50 -8.55 0.27 -4.32
N ASP A 51 -8.29 -0.08 -5.57
CA ASP A 51 -7.14 0.40 -6.34
C ASP A 51 -7.48 1.70 -7.09
N GLU A 52 -8.68 1.76 -7.67
CA GLU A 52 -9.15 2.90 -8.44
C GLU A 52 -10.65 3.14 -8.22
N ARG A 53 -11.07 4.41 -8.28
CA ARG A 53 -12.47 4.84 -8.19
C ARG A 53 -12.82 5.69 -9.41
N ASP A 54 -13.81 5.24 -10.17
CA ASP A 54 -14.42 6.00 -11.26
C ASP A 54 -15.92 6.19 -10.96
N GLY A 55 -16.25 7.32 -10.34
CA GLY A 55 -17.61 7.60 -9.87
C GLY A 55 -18.11 6.54 -8.90
N ASN A 56 -19.15 5.80 -9.30
CA ASN A 56 -19.77 4.72 -8.52
C ASN A 56 -19.20 3.33 -8.84
N VAL A 57 -18.16 3.25 -9.69
CA VAL A 57 -17.55 2.00 -10.12
C VAL A 57 -16.12 1.94 -9.59
N TYR A 58 -15.83 0.98 -8.72
CA TYR A 58 -14.51 0.79 -8.15
C TYR A 58 -13.80 -0.39 -8.78
N ARG A 59 -12.52 -0.21 -9.05
CA ARG A 59 -11.61 -1.28 -9.38
C ARG A 59 -11.02 -1.81 -8.07
N VAL A 60 -11.44 -3.02 -7.69
CA VAL A 60 -10.99 -3.70 -6.49
C VAL A 60 -9.92 -4.70 -6.85
N ARG A 61 -8.75 -4.59 -6.25
CA ARG A 61 -7.63 -5.52 -6.44
C ARG A 61 -7.76 -6.68 -5.47
N LEU A 62 -7.55 -7.90 -5.96
CA LEU A 62 -7.41 -9.10 -5.14
C LEU A 62 -5.93 -9.44 -5.04
N PHE A 63 -5.41 -9.63 -3.83
CA PHE A 63 -4.00 -9.93 -3.64
C PHE A 63 -3.74 -10.83 -2.43
N THR A 64 -2.57 -11.47 -2.40
CA THR A 64 -2.11 -12.23 -1.22
C THR A 64 -0.89 -11.57 -0.60
N MET A 65 -0.85 -11.47 0.74
CA MET A 65 0.34 -11.04 1.47
C MET A 65 1.26 -12.24 1.71
N PRO A 66 2.58 -12.13 1.52
CA PRO A 66 3.50 -13.22 1.83
C PRO A 66 3.57 -13.48 3.34
N ASP A 67 3.70 -14.74 3.72
CA ASP A 67 3.77 -15.20 5.13
C ASP A 67 4.95 -14.60 5.92
N HIS A 68 5.96 -14.03 5.24
CA HIS A 68 7.19 -13.52 5.84
C HIS A 68 7.54 -12.08 5.38
N PRO A 69 7.75 -11.14 6.31
CA PRO A 69 8.27 -9.81 5.99
C PRO A 69 9.65 -9.92 5.34
N GLY A 70 9.83 -9.31 4.15
CA GLY A 70 11.12 -9.25 3.46
C GLY A 70 11.29 -10.18 2.25
N THR A 71 10.24 -10.86 1.81
CA THR A 71 10.27 -11.65 0.56
C THR A 71 10.09 -10.71 -0.66
N PRO A 72 10.88 -10.80 -1.74
CA PRO A 72 11.04 -9.70 -2.71
C PRO A 72 9.90 -9.51 -3.72
N ASN A 73 8.82 -10.29 -3.64
CA ASN A 73 7.66 -10.13 -4.53
C ASN A 73 6.43 -9.77 -3.68
N ARG A 74 6.14 -8.47 -3.74
CA ARG A 74 4.86 -7.73 -3.68
C ARG A 74 3.63 -8.59 -3.42
N ASP A 75 2.69 -8.06 -2.63
CA ASP A 75 1.26 -8.39 -2.68
C ASP A 75 0.88 -8.88 -4.08
N ALA A 76 0.80 -10.20 -4.27
CA ALA A 76 0.66 -10.75 -5.60
C ALA A 76 -0.76 -10.46 -6.03
N THR A 77 -0.97 -9.48 -6.92
CA THR A 77 -2.29 -9.25 -7.49
C THR A 77 -2.70 -10.50 -8.23
N ILE A 78 -3.70 -11.20 -7.69
CA ILE A 78 -4.20 -12.46 -8.22
C ILE A 78 -5.48 -12.24 -9.04
N GLY A 79 -6.06 -11.04 -9.01
CA GLY A 79 -7.28 -10.75 -9.73
C GLY A 79 -7.85 -9.37 -9.48
N TRP A 80 -8.97 -9.12 -10.14
CA TRP A 80 -9.66 -7.83 -10.15
C TRP A 80 -11.16 -8.04 -10.08
N VAL A 81 -11.83 -7.19 -9.32
CA VAL A 81 -13.29 -7.13 -9.21
C VAL A 81 -13.73 -5.71 -9.49
N THR A 82 -14.69 -5.55 -10.40
CA THR A 82 -15.40 -4.29 -10.58
C THR A 82 -16.56 -4.24 -9.60
N LEU A 83 -16.56 -3.27 -8.69
CA LEU A 83 -17.63 -3.05 -7.71
C LEU A 83 -18.43 -1.81 -8.10
N ASP A 84 -19.68 -2.00 -8.52
CA ASP A 84 -20.62 -0.92 -8.80
C ASP A 84 -21.47 -0.66 -7.55
N THR A 85 -21.22 0.46 -6.88
CA THR A 85 -21.89 0.88 -5.65
C THR A 85 -23.27 1.48 -5.89
N GLN A 86 -23.57 1.89 -7.13
CA GLN A 86 -24.90 2.37 -7.51
C GLN A 86 -25.80 1.19 -7.90
N ALA A 87 -25.33 0.28 -8.75
CA ALA A 87 -26.06 -0.92 -9.14
C ALA A 87 -26.05 -2.01 -8.05
N MET A 88 -25.22 -1.84 -7.01
CA MET A 88 -25.05 -2.77 -5.90
C MET A 88 -24.61 -4.17 -6.35
N ARG A 89 -23.57 -4.21 -7.19
CA ARG A 89 -23.08 -5.43 -7.86
C ARG A 89 -21.56 -5.51 -7.85
N ALA A 90 -21.04 -6.73 -7.80
CA ALA A 90 -19.63 -7.03 -7.99
C ALA A 90 -19.46 -7.99 -9.17
N LEU A 91 -18.47 -7.71 -10.00
CA LEU A 91 -18.13 -8.45 -11.21
C LEU A 91 -16.67 -8.88 -11.11
N ASP A 92 -16.41 -10.18 -11.08
CA ASP A 92 -15.05 -10.70 -11.15
C ASP A 92 -14.60 -10.71 -12.62
N VAL A 93 -13.61 -9.88 -12.90
CA VAL A 93 -13.01 -9.68 -14.24
C VAL A 93 -11.66 -10.38 -14.34
N THR A 94 -11.30 -11.21 -13.35
CA THR A 94 -9.98 -11.87 -13.27
C THR A 94 -9.69 -12.76 -14.47
N ARG A 95 -10.70 -13.50 -14.96
CA ARG A 95 -10.53 -14.46 -16.07
C ARG A 95 -10.78 -13.85 -17.44
N ASP A 96 -11.84 -13.08 -17.56
CA ASP A 96 -12.30 -12.49 -18.82
C ASP A 96 -13.02 -11.17 -18.50
N PRO A 97 -12.43 -10.01 -18.81
CA PRO A 97 -13.05 -8.71 -18.56
C PRO A 97 -14.22 -8.40 -19.49
N ASP A 98 -14.28 -9.02 -20.68
CA ASP A 98 -15.38 -8.84 -21.63
C ASP A 98 -16.60 -9.70 -21.25
N ARG A 99 -16.37 -10.77 -20.48
CA ARG A 99 -17.42 -11.65 -19.94
C ARG A 99 -17.25 -11.92 -18.45
N PRO A 100 -17.47 -10.90 -17.60
CA PRO A 100 -17.23 -11.03 -16.18
C PRO A 100 -18.16 -12.01 -15.47
N ASP A 101 -17.64 -12.64 -14.42
CA ASP A 101 -18.43 -13.46 -13.51
C ASP A 101 -19.18 -12.57 -12.52
N VAL A 102 -20.51 -12.64 -12.52
CA VAL A 102 -21.32 -11.94 -11.52
C VAL A 102 -21.17 -12.61 -10.15
N LEU A 103 -20.63 -11.87 -9.19
CA LEU A 103 -20.44 -12.33 -7.82
C LEU A 103 -21.74 -12.22 -7.02
N LYS A 104 -22.04 -13.27 -6.24
CA LYS A 104 -23.19 -13.29 -5.32
C LYS A 104 -22.76 -12.70 -3.97
N ILE A 105 -22.74 -11.36 -3.89
CA ILE A 105 -22.38 -10.64 -2.67
C ILE A 105 -23.60 -10.28 -1.80
N ASP A 106 -23.40 -10.10 -0.49
CA ASP A 106 -24.44 -9.58 0.41
C ASP A 106 -24.63 -8.07 0.18
N ARG A 107 -25.79 -7.69 -0.38
CA ARG A 107 -26.12 -6.28 -0.65
C ARG A 107 -26.19 -5.42 0.61
N ARG A 108 -26.55 -5.99 1.78
CA ARG A 108 -26.55 -5.25 3.05
C ARG A 108 -25.14 -5.00 3.53
N ALA A 109 -24.23 -5.96 3.33
CA ALA A 109 -22.81 -5.75 3.60
C ALA A 109 -22.20 -4.70 2.66
N LEU A 110 -22.56 -4.72 1.37
CA LEU A 110 -22.16 -3.66 0.44
C LEU A 110 -22.72 -2.30 0.83
N SER A 111 -24.00 -2.21 1.22
CA SER A 111 -24.59 -0.93 1.64
C SER A 111 -23.89 -0.36 2.88
N ARG A 112 -23.53 -1.22 3.84
CA ARG A 112 -22.73 -0.81 5.01
C ARG A 112 -21.34 -0.33 4.60
N PHE A 113 -20.67 -1.04 3.69
CA PHE A 113 -19.39 -0.61 3.15
C PHE A 113 -19.51 0.76 2.49
N VAL A 114 -20.50 0.99 1.63
CA VAL A 114 -20.71 2.29 0.98
C VAL A 114 -21.00 3.37 2.03
N SER A 115 -21.91 3.14 2.97
CA SER A 115 -22.22 4.14 3.99
C SER A 115 -21.06 4.47 4.94
N ALA A 116 -20.17 3.50 5.21
CA ALA A 116 -19.08 3.67 6.18
C ALA A 116 -17.74 4.05 5.52
N CYS A 117 -17.52 3.64 4.27
CA CYS A 117 -16.23 3.72 3.56
C CYS A 117 -16.32 4.47 2.23
N ASP A 118 -17.51 4.91 1.84
CA ASP A 118 -17.79 5.74 0.66
C ASP A 118 -18.60 6.98 1.03
N ALA A 119 -18.36 7.55 2.21
CA ALA A 119 -18.94 8.84 2.55
C ALA A 119 -18.53 9.87 1.49
N PRO A 120 -19.47 10.66 0.91
CA PRO A 120 -19.10 11.80 0.09
C PRO A 120 -18.20 12.68 0.96
N ALA A 121 -17.07 13.12 0.42
CA ALA A 121 -16.11 13.93 1.14
C ALA A 121 -16.86 15.06 1.88
N ALA A 122 -17.04 14.90 3.20
CA ALA A 122 -17.42 16.01 4.05
C ALA A 122 -16.38 17.11 3.80
N PRO A 123 -16.74 18.40 3.83
CA PRO A 123 -15.73 19.44 3.70
C PRO A 123 -14.74 19.22 4.85
N ALA A 124 -13.57 18.73 4.48
CA ALA A 124 -12.51 18.50 5.43
C ALA A 124 -12.21 19.87 6.05
N THR A 125 -12.37 19.98 7.36
CA THR A 125 -11.45 20.83 8.11
C THR A 125 -10.05 20.53 7.56
N PRO A 126 -9.20 21.54 7.28
CA PRO A 126 -7.90 21.30 6.68
C PRO A 126 -7.07 20.43 7.64
N VAL A 127 -7.16 19.11 7.44
CA VAL A 127 -6.17 18.15 7.88
C VAL A 127 -5.01 18.45 6.98
N ARG A 128 -3.87 18.83 7.57
CA ARG A 128 -2.61 18.98 6.83
C ARG A 128 -2.52 17.87 5.80
N ASP A 129 -2.43 18.25 4.53
CA ASP A 129 -2.66 17.39 3.38
C ASP A 129 -1.94 16.05 3.56
N ALA A 130 -2.71 14.95 3.66
CA ALA A 130 -2.12 13.63 3.57
C ALA A 130 -1.45 13.54 2.20
N VAL A 131 -0.14 13.36 2.19
CA VAL A 131 0.67 13.38 0.97
C VAL A 131 0.24 12.21 0.07
N ASP A 132 -0.24 12.50 -1.14
CA ASP A 132 -0.49 11.49 -2.17
C ASP A 132 0.84 11.04 -2.79
N CYS A 133 1.42 10.00 -2.19
CA CYS A 133 2.70 9.44 -2.60
C CYS A 133 2.68 8.88 -4.02
N ASP A 134 1.55 8.34 -4.50
CA ASP A 134 1.50 7.79 -5.85
C ASP A 134 1.51 8.90 -6.90
N ALA A 135 0.75 9.98 -6.68
CA ALA A 135 0.79 11.15 -7.54
C ALA A 135 2.15 11.87 -7.49
N LEU A 136 2.80 11.94 -6.32
CA LEU A 136 4.16 12.46 -6.22
C LEU A 136 5.17 11.60 -6.98
N ASN A 137 5.12 10.27 -6.81
CA ASN A 137 6.03 9.38 -7.52
C ASN A 137 5.88 9.49 -9.04
N ARG A 138 4.64 9.49 -9.56
CA ARG A 138 4.39 9.65 -11.01
C ARG A 138 4.99 10.96 -11.55
N ARG A 139 4.78 12.07 -10.84
CA ARG A 139 5.35 13.38 -11.22
C ARG A 139 6.87 13.36 -11.16
N ALA A 140 7.45 12.84 -10.09
CA ALA A 140 8.88 12.78 -9.89
C ALA A 140 9.59 11.88 -10.92
N GLN A 141 8.99 10.77 -11.34
CA GLN A 141 9.53 9.93 -12.41
C GLN A 141 9.45 10.61 -13.78
N ALA A 142 8.40 11.40 -14.04
CA ALA A 142 8.24 12.13 -15.30
C ALA A 142 9.15 13.38 -15.40
N GLN A 143 9.48 14.00 -14.27
CA GLN A 143 10.21 15.27 -14.18
C GLN A 143 11.63 15.11 -13.63
N GLY A 144 11.99 13.94 -13.14
CA GLY A 144 13.30 13.66 -12.56
C GLY A 144 14.41 13.72 -13.59
N ASP A 145 15.59 14.14 -13.15
CA ASP A 145 16.79 14.16 -13.96
C ASP A 145 17.22 12.73 -14.22
N TYR A 146 17.14 12.31 -15.49
CA TYR A 146 17.49 10.96 -15.88
C TYR A 146 18.97 10.66 -15.62
N VAL A 147 19.24 9.54 -14.94
CA VAL A 147 20.61 9.06 -14.72
C VAL A 147 20.98 8.11 -15.85
N MET A 148 21.99 8.49 -16.63
CA MET A 148 22.51 7.65 -17.71
C MET A 148 22.97 6.30 -17.18
N GLY A 149 22.57 5.22 -17.85
CA GLY A 149 22.90 3.85 -17.45
C GLY A 149 24.40 3.59 -17.28
N SER A 150 25.25 4.30 -18.02
CA SER A 150 26.72 4.21 -17.93
C SER A 150 27.30 4.70 -16.61
N ASP A 151 26.56 5.56 -15.92
CA ASP A 151 26.97 6.22 -14.68
C ASP A 151 25.89 6.06 -13.61
N ALA A 152 25.12 4.97 -13.69
CA ALA A 152 24.03 4.65 -12.77
C ALA A 152 24.52 4.10 -11.43
N GLY A 153 25.72 3.51 -11.38
CA GLY A 153 26.23 2.82 -10.20
C GLY A 153 26.43 3.75 -9.00
N ARG A 154 25.87 3.38 -7.85
CA ARG A 154 26.00 4.08 -6.57
C ARG A 154 26.33 3.09 -5.48
N VAL A 155 27.13 3.54 -4.51
CA VAL A 155 27.33 2.86 -3.23
C VAL A 155 26.65 3.63 -2.11
N VAL A 156 25.97 2.92 -1.22
CA VAL A 156 25.35 3.49 -0.02
C VAL A 156 26.43 3.87 0.99
N THR A 157 26.37 5.11 1.47
CA THR A 157 27.33 5.68 2.43
C THR A 157 26.66 6.04 3.75
N GLY A 158 27.48 6.23 4.80
CA GLY A 158 27.02 6.63 6.12
C GLY A 158 26.38 5.49 6.92
N HIS A 159 26.30 5.66 8.23
CA HIS A 159 25.94 4.57 9.13
C HIS A 159 24.44 4.23 9.14
N GLY A 160 24.17 2.95 9.46
CA GLY A 160 22.82 2.45 9.69
C GLY A 160 21.99 2.22 8.43
N ARG A 161 20.73 1.85 8.66
CA ARG A 161 19.77 1.49 7.60
C ARG A 161 19.33 2.74 6.84
N LEU A 162 19.39 2.68 5.51
CA LEU A 162 18.85 3.68 4.60
C LEU A 162 17.45 3.24 4.15
N PRO A 163 16.37 3.87 4.65
CA PRO A 163 15.02 3.47 4.28
C PRO A 163 14.69 3.82 2.83
N PHE A 164 13.81 3.03 2.23
CA PHE A 164 13.17 3.37 0.98
C PHE A 164 11.92 4.22 1.20
N TYR A 165 11.59 5.02 0.19
CA TYR A 165 10.38 5.80 0.09
C TYR A 165 9.66 5.45 -1.22
N SER A 166 8.32 5.48 -1.22
CA SER A 166 7.51 5.25 -2.43
C SER A 166 7.49 6.47 -3.36
N ALA A 167 7.79 7.65 -2.83
CA ALA A 167 7.95 8.93 -3.52
C ALA A 167 9.06 9.77 -2.87
N PRO A 168 9.56 10.83 -3.52
CA PRO A 168 10.63 11.67 -2.98
C PRO A 168 10.12 12.67 -1.92
N ASP A 169 9.47 12.16 -0.88
CA ASP A 169 8.95 12.92 0.25
C ASP A 169 9.09 12.11 1.56
N ASP A 170 9.42 12.78 2.66
CA ASP A 170 9.67 12.12 3.95
C ASP A 170 8.42 11.42 4.51
N ALA A 171 7.21 11.86 4.15
CA ALA A 171 5.95 11.22 4.51
C ALA A 171 5.72 9.90 3.77
N CYS A 172 6.43 9.65 2.66
CA CYS A 172 6.25 8.49 1.79
C CYS A 172 7.18 7.32 2.13
N ARG A 173 7.57 7.20 3.39
CA ARG A 173 8.48 6.15 3.87
C ARG A 173 7.83 4.76 3.78
N ILE A 174 8.59 3.78 3.31
CA ILE A 174 8.17 2.36 3.30
C ILE A 174 8.74 1.66 4.54
N ASP A 175 7.86 1.25 5.45
CA ASP A 175 8.26 0.56 6.67
C ASP A 175 8.92 -0.79 6.38
N GLY A 176 9.95 -1.11 7.16
CA GLY A 176 10.68 -2.38 7.04
C GLY A 176 11.56 -2.53 5.78
N ARG A 177 11.52 -1.59 4.84
CA ARG A 177 12.29 -1.64 3.59
C ARG A 177 13.48 -0.70 3.62
N PHE A 178 14.69 -1.26 3.57
CA PHE A 178 15.93 -0.50 3.63
C PHE A 178 17.08 -1.23 2.94
N ILE A 179 18.09 -0.45 2.56
CA ILE A 179 19.45 -0.92 2.24
C ILE A 179 20.40 -0.51 3.37
N VAL A 180 21.61 -1.04 3.38
CA VAL A 180 22.63 -0.74 4.39
C VAL A 180 23.89 -0.15 3.76
N GLU A 181 24.76 0.38 4.62
CA GLU A 181 26.08 0.89 4.21
C GLU A 181 26.84 -0.15 3.37
N HIS A 182 27.50 0.31 2.30
CA HIS A 182 28.22 -0.48 1.30
C HIS A 182 27.36 -1.36 0.37
N ASP A 183 26.03 -1.32 0.46
CA ASP A 183 25.19 -1.87 -0.60
C ASP A 183 25.40 -1.07 -1.90
N HIS A 184 25.40 -1.77 -3.04
CA HIS A 184 25.44 -1.18 -4.37
C HIS A 184 24.04 -1.11 -4.96
N VAL A 185 23.71 0.02 -5.58
CA VAL A 185 22.43 0.29 -6.23
C VAL A 185 22.63 0.97 -7.58
N ASP A 186 21.66 0.79 -8.46
CA ASP A 186 21.60 1.48 -9.75
C ASP A 186 20.63 2.65 -9.66
N ALA A 187 21.13 3.87 -9.81
CA ALA A 187 20.30 5.07 -9.89
C ALA A 187 19.60 5.18 -11.24
N ARG A 188 18.33 5.58 -11.23
CA ARG A 188 17.51 5.78 -12.44
C ARG A 188 17.17 7.24 -12.70
N ALA A 189 16.81 7.97 -11.65
CA ALA A 189 16.45 9.38 -11.75
C ALA A 189 16.74 10.11 -10.43
N ASP A 190 17.22 11.34 -10.52
CA ASP A 190 17.34 12.25 -9.39
C ASP A 190 16.15 13.21 -9.36
N HIS A 191 15.60 13.47 -8.17
CA HIS A 191 14.51 14.42 -8.00
C HIS A 191 14.62 15.12 -6.64
N GLY A 192 15.11 16.35 -6.66
CA GLY A 192 15.38 17.13 -5.45
C GLY A 192 16.43 16.45 -4.57
N ARG A 193 16.02 16.04 -3.36
CA ARG A 193 16.90 15.44 -2.34
C ARG A 193 16.89 13.91 -2.34
N PHE A 194 16.22 13.31 -3.31
CA PHE A 194 16.05 11.86 -3.44
C PHE A 194 16.51 11.37 -4.81
N THR A 195 16.99 10.13 -4.82
CA THR A 195 17.35 9.39 -6.02
C THR A 195 16.49 8.14 -6.08
N SER A 196 15.84 7.90 -7.22
CA SER A 196 15.17 6.63 -7.51
C SER A 196 16.24 5.59 -7.84
N VAL A 197 16.24 4.48 -7.10
CA VAL A 197 17.25 3.44 -7.22
C VAL A 197 16.65 2.05 -7.36
N VAL A 198 17.45 1.16 -7.92
CA VAL A 198 17.26 -0.29 -7.92
C VAL A 198 18.34 -0.90 -7.06
N TYR A 199 17.94 -1.75 -6.14
CA TYR A 199 18.83 -2.60 -5.38
C TYR A 199 18.59 -4.04 -5.78
N LEU A 200 19.65 -4.75 -6.14
CA LEU A 200 19.65 -6.20 -6.26
C LEU A 200 20.41 -6.78 -5.08
N ASN A 201 19.70 -7.49 -4.20
CA ASN A 201 20.34 -8.18 -3.09
C ASN A 201 21.23 -9.32 -3.63
N PRO A 202 22.55 -9.27 -3.44
CA PRO A 202 23.46 -10.26 -4.02
C PRO A 202 23.28 -11.66 -3.42
N ARG A 203 22.76 -11.76 -2.20
CA ARG A 203 22.57 -13.04 -1.48
C ARG A 203 21.24 -13.70 -1.82
N THR A 204 20.16 -12.93 -1.81
CA THR A 204 18.79 -13.47 -2.01
C THR A 204 18.30 -13.35 -3.44
N ARG A 205 19.02 -12.60 -4.30
CA ARG A 205 18.57 -12.17 -5.63
C ARG A 205 17.28 -11.34 -5.63
N GLY A 206 16.85 -10.89 -4.46
CA GLY A 206 15.69 -10.02 -4.33
C GLY A 206 15.93 -8.63 -4.89
N ILE A 207 14.91 -8.06 -5.53
CA ILE A 207 14.98 -6.70 -6.08
C ILE A 207 14.20 -5.75 -5.18
N ALA A 208 14.79 -4.61 -4.87
CA ALA A 208 14.09 -3.48 -4.28
C ALA A 208 14.18 -2.24 -5.14
N GLU A 209 13.09 -1.49 -5.21
CA GLU A 209 13.01 -0.25 -5.98
C GLU A 209 12.30 0.81 -5.15
N GLY A 210 12.72 2.06 -5.29
CA GLY A 210 12.10 3.21 -4.64
C GLY A 210 13.05 4.39 -4.57
N TRP A 211 12.65 5.42 -3.83
CA TRP A 211 13.44 6.62 -3.59
C TRP A 211 14.25 6.48 -2.32
N VAL A 212 15.49 6.97 -2.35
CA VAL A 212 16.35 7.09 -1.16
C VAL A 212 16.99 8.48 -1.13
N PRO A 213 17.32 9.02 0.06
CA PRO A 213 18.05 10.28 0.17
C PRO A 213 19.35 10.28 -0.64
N THR A 214 19.50 11.21 -1.59
CA THR A 214 20.67 11.31 -2.48
C THR A 214 21.97 11.51 -1.70
N ALA A 215 21.91 12.24 -0.58
CA ALA A 215 23.06 12.48 0.29
C ALA A 215 23.66 11.20 0.91
N ARG A 216 22.95 10.07 0.83
CA ARG A 216 23.39 8.75 1.31
C ARG A 216 23.94 7.87 0.18
N LEU A 217 24.11 8.43 -1.02
CA LEU A 217 24.65 7.74 -2.18
C LEU A 217 25.94 8.42 -2.66
N LYS A 218 26.89 7.62 -3.12
CA LYS A 218 28.11 8.09 -3.80
C LYS A 218 28.27 7.35 -5.12
N PRO A 219 28.62 8.01 -6.23
CA PRO A 219 29.01 7.32 -7.47
C PRO A 219 30.16 6.35 -7.20
N ASP A 220 30.01 5.10 -7.66
CA ASP A 220 31.06 4.07 -7.54
C ASP A 220 31.87 3.88 -8.84
N GLY A 221 31.54 4.67 -9.88
CA GLY A 221 32.20 4.62 -11.18
C GLY A 221 31.73 3.47 -12.06
N THR A 222 30.70 2.73 -11.65
CA THR A 222 30.07 1.66 -12.43
C THR A 222 28.74 2.11 -13.04
N GLY A 223 28.17 1.24 -13.87
CA GLY A 223 26.87 1.44 -14.50
C GLY A 223 26.33 0.13 -15.05
N ILE A 224 25.05 0.15 -15.43
CA ILE A 224 24.36 -1.00 -16.04
C ILE A 224 24.54 -1.06 -17.55
N ALA A 225 25.16 -0.04 -18.14
CA ALA A 225 25.44 0.05 -19.57
C ALA A 225 26.91 0.43 -19.82
N PRO A 226 27.49 0.06 -20.97
CA PRO A 226 28.80 0.57 -21.38
C PRO A 226 28.78 2.11 -21.48
N ARG A 227 29.91 2.75 -21.15
CA ARG A 227 30.12 4.17 -21.45
C ARG A 227 30.14 4.36 -22.96
N GLN A 228 29.35 5.31 -23.45
CA GLN A 228 29.43 5.72 -24.84
C GLN A 228 30.73 6.51 -25.05
N PRO A 229 31.49 6.23 -26.14
CA PRO A 229 32.72 6.93 -26.46
C PRO A 229 32.51 8.38 -26.92
#